data_AF-F8P2I5-F1
#
_entry.id   AF-F8P2I5-F1
#
_cell.length_a   1.000
_cell.length_b   1.000
_cell.length_c   1.000
_cell.angle_alpha   90.00
_cell.angle_beta   90.00
_cell.angle_gamma   90.00
#
_symmetry.space_group_name_H-M   'P 1'
#
loop_
_entity.id
_entity.type
_entity.pdbx_description
1 polymer ?
#
loop_
_entity_poly.entity_id
_entity_poly.type
_entity_poly.pdbx_seq_one_letter_code
_entity_poly.pdbx_strand_id
1 'polypeptide(L)'
;MPQQEPAAPADAGRMTTPMPDLNGAHLEIELTGSISEGRIGLAYSARVIHNTADLDLPDLCIKLVKPKYGRTLAREAWFYEQLAREPGYEGVVTPRCFGFFTVPLKDCLDVKGQPVSHIKPWENITLNLPEPDPEDTDESAQKEDRDWWLPNDPSGLDGFFKDDDGWKSGSPWNKWRASPSEPFVCVLVLEKLGKFYISPQEYIGNKVDEREEVELNDIRDVVRDVSSTRILHRDLRYCNIVRAPNDVICSRHGRAHQWRLIDFDIAAKVYISPETPVDSKYAQDAQVRVIGTSSSGAMRGELLGFTSEAVPPLHAQLL
;
A
#
# COMPACT_ATOMS: atom_id res chain seq x y z
N MET A 1 6.39 33.42 -44.32
CA MET A 1 5.99 33.73 -42.93
C MET A 1 5.78 32.42 -42.22
N PRO A 2 6.50 32.12 -41.13
CA PRO A 2 6.28 30.88 -40.38
C PRO A 2 5.01 31.02 -39.52
N GLN A 3 4.17 29.99 -39.54
CA GLN A 3 2.96 29.90 -38.72
C GLN A 3 3.35 29.61 -37.27
N GLN A 4 2.78 30.40 -36.37
CA GLN A 4 3.01 30.38 -34.92
C GLN A 4 2.04 29.36 -34.30
N GLU A 5 2.57 28.37 -33.56
CA GLU A 5 1.75 27.42 -32.78
C GLU A 5 0.98 28.14 -31.67
N PRO A 6 -0.26 27.70 -31.34
CA PRO A 6 -1.03 28.32 -30.27
C PRO A 6 -0.50 27.87 -28.90
N ALA A 7 -0.20 28.84 -28.05
CA ALA A 7 0.17 28.64 -26.65
C ALA A 7 -0.99 28.03 -25.85
N ALA A 8 -0.67 27.05 -24.99
CA ALA A 8 -1.60 26.50 -24.01
C ALA A 8 -1.98 27.55 -22.95
N PRO A 9 -3.24 27.59 -22.48
CA PRO A 9 -3.68 28.59 -21.52
C PRO A 9 -3.11 28.32 -20.12
N ALA A 10 -2.78 29.41 -19.45
CA ALA A 10 -2.18 29.47 -18.12
C ALA A 10 -3.14 29.06 -16.99
N ASP A 11 -2.48 28.51 -15.97
CA ASP A 11 -2.90 28.08 -14.64
C ASP A 11 -3.91 29.01 -13.93
N ALA A 12 -4.93 28.40 -13.34
CA ALA A 12 -5.81 29.04 -12.36
C ALA A 12 -6.15 28.05 -11.24
N GLY A 13 -5.45 28.18 -10.10
CA GLY A 13 -5.97 27.78 -8.80
C GLY A 13 -5.30 26.61 -8.07
N ARG A 14 -3.96 26.61 -7.94
CA ARG A 14 -3.25 25.72 -6.99
C ARG A 14 -3.28 26.29 -5.57
N MET A 15 -4.00 25.64 -4.67
CA MET A 15 -3.81 25.77 -3.21
C MET A 15 -3.57 24.40 -2.58
N THR A 16 -2.58 23.70 -3.13
CA THR A 16 -1.73 22.72 -2.44
C THR A 16 -0.34 22.95 -3.00
N THR A 17 0.66 23.19 -2.16
CA THR A 17 2.03 23.36 -2.64
C THR A 17 2.45 22.08 -3.36
N PRO A 18 2.71 22.10 -4.68
CA PRO A 18 3.42 20.99 -5.30
C PRO A 18 4.76 20.88 -4.58
N MET A 19 5.20 19.68 -4.24
CA MET A 19 6.61 19.51 -3.87
C MET A 19 7.45 20.17 -4.97
N PRO A 20 8.43 21.03 -4.64
CA PRO A 20 9.26 21.65 -5.65
C PRO A 20 9.85 20.57 -6.56
N ASP A 21 10.13 20.91 -7.82
CA ASP A 21 10.82 19.99 -8.71
C ASP A 21 12.26 19.82 -8.19
N LEU A 22 12.46 18.82 -7.34
CA LEU A 22 13.68 18.56 -6.58
C LEU A 22 14.72 17.79 -7.41
N ASN A 23 14.71 17.96 -8.74
CA ASN A 23 15.67 17.31 -9.62
C ASN A 23 17.11 17.60 -9.17
N GLY A 24 17.79 16.59 -8.63
CA GLY A 24 19.14 16.68 -8.08
C GLY A 24 19.24 16.81 -6.55
N ALA A 25 18.13 16.81 -5.82
CA ALA A 25 18.15 16.78 -4.36
C ALA A 25 18.62 15.41 -3.83
N HIS A 26 19.47 15.45 -2.82
CA HIS A 26 20.04 14.28 -2.17
C HIS A 26 19.57 14.21 -0.72
N LEU A 27 19.03 13.06 -0.35
CA LEU A 27 18.63 12.75 1.02
C LEU A 27 19.51 11.62 1.54
N GLU A 28 20.29 11.93 2.58
CA GLU A 28 21.08 10.95 3.31
C GLU A 28 20.38 10.63 4.63
N ILE A 29 20.19 9.34 4.90
CA ILE A 29 19.46 8.85 6.07
C ILE A 29 20.24 7.77 6.80
N GLU A 30 20.00 7.68 8.09
CA GLU A 30 20.53 6.61 8.94
C GLU A 30 19.39 5.79 9.51
N LEU A 31 19.45 4.46 9.35
CA LEU A 31 18.51 3.54 10.00
C LEU A 31 18.83 3.46 11.49
N THR A 32 17.88 3.84 12.34
CA THR A 32 18.09 4.00 13.79
C THR A 32 17.55 2.82 14.62
N GLY A 33 16.64 2.02 14.06
CA GLY A 33 16.11 0.85 14.75
C GLY A 33 15.08 0.08 13.91
N SER A 34 14.96 -1.22 14.17
CA SER A 34 13.91 -2.04 13.58
C SER A 34 12.56 -1.71 14.21
N ILE A 35 11.53 -1.51 13.39
CA ILE A 35 10.14 -1.29 13.81
C ILE A 35 9.39 -2.62 13.76
N SER A 36 9.46 -3.32 12.62
CA SER A 36 8.76 -4.58 12.41
C SER A 36 9.43 -5.41 11.32
N GLU A 37 9.20 -6.72 11.36
CA GLU A 37 9.50 -7.64 10.29
C GLU A 37 8.21 -8.37 9.89
N GLY A 38 7.88 -8.32 8.61
CA GLY A 38 6.74 -9.00 8.03
C GLY A 38 7.13 -10.07 7.01
N ARG A 39 6.10 -10.65 6.40
CA ARG A 39 6.26 -11.65 5.32
C ARG A 39 7.08 -11.09 4.15
N ILE A 40 6.81 -9.84 3.76
CA ILE A 40 7.38 -9.24 2.55
C ILE A 40 8.66 -8.43 2.79
N GLY A 41 8.85 -7.89 3.98
CA GLY A 41 9.89 -6.90 4.22
C GLY A 41 10.03 -6.51 5.67
N LEU A 42 10.97 -5.62 5.91
CA LEU A 42 11.36 -5.09 7.21
C LEU A 42 11.10 -3.59 7.20
N ALA A 43 10.59 -3.05 8.29
CA ALA A 43 10.42 -1.63 8.50
C ALA A 43 11.42 -1.12 9.54
N TYR A 44 12.07 -0.01 9.23
CA TYR A 44 13.06 0.63 10.10
C TYR A 44 12.67 2.08 10.38
N SER A 45 12.95 2.55 11.59
CA SER A 45 13.02 3.98 11.84
C SER A 45 14.26 4.54 11.18
N ALA A 46 14.16 5.74 10.63
CA ALA A 46 15.30 6.46 10.08
C ALA A 46 15.29 7.93 10.52
N ARG A 47 16.49 8.50 10.63
CA ARG A 47 16.69 9.93 10.80
C ARG A 47 17.40 10.50 9.59
N VAL A 48 17.14 11.76 9.27
CA VAL A 48 17.84 12.49 8.21
C VAL A 48 19.21 12.93 8.74
N ILE A 49 20.27 12.56 8.02
CA ILE A 49 21.64 13.06 8.26
C ILE A 49 21.87 14.32 7.46
N HIS A 50 21.50 14.29 6.18
CA HIS A 50 21.70 15.38 5.24
C HIS A 50 20.53 15.48 4.27
N ASN A 51 20.08 16.70 4.00
CA ASN A 51 19.02 16.98 3.04
C ASN A 51 19.41 18.23 2.24
N THR A 52 19.73 18.08 0.97
CA THR A 52 20.11 19.22 0.13
C THR A 52 18.91 20.07 -0.31
N ALA A 53 17.68 19.60 -0.08
CA ALA A 53 16.48 20.35 -0.41
C ALA A 53 16.09 21.38 0.67
N ASP A 54 16.79 21.40 1.82
CA ASP A 54 16.46 22.22 2.99
C ASP A 54 15.00 22.11 3.43
N LEU A 55 14.39 20.95 3.20
CA LEU A 55 13.02 20.65 3.61
C LEU A 55 12.99 20.15 5.05
N ASP A 56 12.03 20.67 5.82
CA ASP A 56 11.68 20.12 7.13
C ASP A 56 10.92 18.81 6.93
N LEU A 57 11.63 17.69 7.12
CA LEU A 57 11.10 16.34 6.96
C LEU A 57 10.68 15.78 8.32
N PRO A 58 9.54 15.08 8.41
CA PRO A 58 9.19 14.35 9.61
C PRO A 58 10.18 13.20 9.86
N ASP A 59 10.09 12.57 11.03
CA ASP A 59 10.73 11.28 11.25
C ASP A 59 10.33 10.30 10.13
N LEU A 60 11.28 9.48 9.68
CA LEU A 60 11.09 8.61 8.52
C LEU A 60 10.97 7.14 8.91
N CYS A 61 10.17 6.42 8.15
CA CYS A 61 10.06 4.97 8.16
C CYS A 61 10.53 4.43 6.81
N ILE A 62 11.47 3.49 6.85
CA ILE A 62 12.03 2.86 5.65
C ILE A 62 11.57 1.42 5.62
N LYS A 63 10.74 1.10 4.62
CA LYS A 63 10.34 -0.29 4.34
C LYS A 63 11.29 -0.87 3.30
N LEU A 64 12.14 -1.79 3.74
CA LEU A 64 13.04 -2.58 2.91
C LEU A 64 12.40 -3.93 2.64
N VAL A 65 12.15 -4.29 1.38
CA VAL A 65 11.59 -5.62 1.07
C VAL A 65 12.65 -6.67 0.83
N LYS A 66 12.26 -7.94 1.05
CA LYS A 66 13.06 -9.11 0.69
C LYS A 66 13.17 -9.17 -0.84
N PRO A 67 14.23 -9.75 -1.44
CA PRO A 67 14.54 -9.63 -2.86
C PRO A 67 13.38 -9.99 -3.82
N LYS A 68 12.54 -10.96 -3.43
CA LYS A 68 11.37 -11.37 -4.22
C LYS A 68 10.23 -10.35 -4.29
N TYR A 69 10.12 -9.41 -3.34
CA TYR A 69 8.93 -8.59 -3.20
C TYR A 69 9.07 -7.15 -3.73
N GLY A 70 10.06 -6.88 -4.58
CA GLY A 70 10.22 -5.55 -5.22
C GLY A 70 8.97 -5.09 -5.97
N ARG A 71 8.36 -5.98 -6.75
CA ARG A 71 7.08 -5.74 -7.45
C ARG A 71 5.92 -5.44 -6.49
N THR A 72 5.87 -6.13 -5.36
CA THR A 72 4.86 -5.91 -4.32
C THR A 72 5.01 -4.52 -3.69
N LEU A 73 6.25 -4.11 -3.39
CA LEU A 73 6.51 -2.77 -2.84
C LEU A 73 6.22 -1.65 -3.85
N ALA A 74 6.57 -1.85 -5.13
CA ALA A 74 6.24 -0.90 -6.18
C ALA A 74 4.73 -0.70 -6.33
N ARG A 75 3.95 -1.78 -6.19
CA ARG A 75 2.48 -1.71 -6.16
C ARG A 75 1.96 -0.92 -4.96
N GLU A 76 2.47 -1.19 -3.77
CA GLU A 76 2.09 -0.44 -2.56
C GLU A 76 2.38 1.07 -2.73
N ALA A 77 3.57 1.41 -3.23
CA ALA A 77 3.97 2.78 -3.52
C ALA A 77 3.00 3.49 -4.48
N TRP A 78 2.54 2.77 -5.52
CA TRP A 78 1.57 3.30 -6.45
C TRP A 78 0.24 3.68 -5.77
N PHE A 79 -0.25 2.90 -4.81
CA PHE A 79 -1.47 3.26 -4.07
C PHE A 79 -1.29 4.54 -3.24
N TYR A 80 -0.13 4.73 -2.61
CA TYR A 80 0.16 6.01 -1.95
C TYR A 80 0.20 7.17 -2.95
N GLU A 81 0.81 6.98 -4.13
CA GLU A 81 0.80 8.00 -5.19
C GLU A 81 -0.63 8.36 -5.62
N GLN A 82 -1.50 7.36 -5.81
CA GLN A 82 -2.90 7.60 -6.18
C GLN A 82 -3.64 8.40 -5.11
N LEU A 83 -3.44 8.08 -3.83
CA LEU A 83 -4.05 8.81 -2.71
C LEU A 83 -3.50 10.23 -2.59
N ALA A 84 -2.21 10.45 -2.85
CA ALA A 84 -1.58 11.77 -2.79
C ALA A 84 -2.06 12.74 -3.89
N ARG A 85 -2.65 12.25 -4.99
CA ARG A 85 -3.23 13.10 -6.04
C ARG A 85 -4.41 13.94 -5.56
N GLU A 86 -5.12 13.48 -4.55
CA GLU A 86 -6.27 14.18 -3.98
C GLU A 86 -5.86 14.90 -2.69
N PRO A 87 -6.14 16.21 -2.55
CA PRO A 87 -5.87 16.94 -1.31
C PRO A 87 -6.59 16.32 -0.11
N GLY A 88 -5.90 16.24 1.02
CA GLY A 88 -6.48 15.79 2.29
C GLY A 88 -6.53 14.27 2.47
N TYR A 89 -5.76 13.50 1.69
CA TYR A 89 -5.57 12.05 1.92
C TYR A 89 -4.20 11.75 2.50
N GLU A 90 -3.14 12.08 1.76
CA GLU A 90 -1.77 11.93 2.22
C GLU A 90 -1.50 12.77 3.48
N GLY A 91 -0.88 12.16 4.50
CA GLY A 91 -0.63 12.80 5.79
C GLY A 91 -1.90 13.01 6.62
N VAL A 92 -3.07 12.54 6.16
CA VAL A 92 -4.35 12.62 6.88
C VAL A 92 -4.85 11.22 7.21
N VAL A 93 -5.08 10.39 6.19
CA VAL A 93 -5.58 9.00 6.32
C VAL A 93 -4.51 7.96 6.03
N THR A 94 -3.44 8.35 5.34
CA THR A 94 -2.21 7.55 5.12
C THR A 94 -0.98 8.35 5.56
N PRO A 95 0.17 7.72 5.81
CA PRO A 95 1.43 8.46 5.96
C PRO A 95 1.76 9.23 4.68
N ARG A 96 2.60 10.27 4.81
CA ARG A 96 3.27 10.85 3.63
C ARG A 96 4.20 9.83 2.99
N CYS A 97 4.17 9.72 1.66
CA CYS A 97 4.99 8.82 0.88
C CYS A 97 6.01 9.63 0.06
N PHE A 98 7.27 9.55 0.46
CA PHE A 98 8.35 10.30 -0.18
C PHE A 98 8.90 9.60 -1.43
N GLY A 99 8.52 8.34 -1.64
CA GLY A 99 8.78 7.63 -2.89
C GLY A 99 9.30 6.22 -2.69
N PHE A 100 9.32 5.51 -3.82
CA PHE A 100 9.87 4.18 -3.97
C PHE A 100 11.16 4.24 -4.77
N PHE A 101 12.23 3.70 -4.20
CA PHE A 101 13.57 3.76 -4.76
C PHE A 101 14.15 2.37 -4.89
N THR A 102 14.93 2.17 -5.95
CA THR A 102 15.58 0.90 -6.21
C THR A 102 17.01 1.09 -6.66
N VAL A 103 17.85 0.13 -6.30
CA VAL A 103 19.25 0.09 -6.73
C VAL A 103 19.68 -1.37 -6.86
N PRO A 104 20.43 -1.76 -7.91
CA PRO A 104 21.06 -3.07 -7.97
C PRO A 104 22.01 -3.26 -6.78
N LEU A 105 22.00 -4.42 -6.13
CA LEU A 105 22.86 -4.68 -4.97
C LEU A 105 24.35 -4.48 -5.28
N LYS A 106 24.76 -4.83 -6.51
CA LYS A 106 26.14 -4.66 -7.00
C LYS A 106 26.62 -3.19 -7.00
N ASP A 107 25.69 -2.24 -7.00
CA ASP A 107 25.97 -0.81 -6.99
C ASP A 107 25.92 -0.22 -5.56
N CYS A 108 25.55 -1.02 -4.55
CA CYS A 108 25.53 -0.60 -3.15
C CYS A 108 26.93 -0.66 -2.53
N LEU A 109 27.24 0.35 -1.72
CA LEU A 109 28.47 0.42 -0.92
C LEU A 109 28.15 0.38 0.58
N ASP A 110 29.04 -0.22 1.36
CA ASP A 110 28.97 -0.21 2.82
C ASP A 110 29.50 1.12 3.40
N VAL A 111 29.46 1.25 4.73
CA VAL A 111 29.93 2.46 5.44
C VAL A 111 31.42 2.75 5.24
N LYS A 112 32.20 1.81 4.69
CA LYS A 112 33.63 1.96 4.35
C LYS A 112 33.84 2.15 2.83
N GLY A 113 32.76 2.31 2.07
CA GLY A 113 32.80 2.45 0.61
C GLY A 113 33.14 1.15 -0.13
N GLN A 114 32.97 -0.02 0.50
CA GLN A 114 33.21 -1.31 -0.14
C GLN A 114 31.93 -1.88 -0.74
N PRO A 115 31.98 -2.60 -1.88
CA PRO A 115 30.80 -3.23 -2.47
C PRO A 115 30.07 -4.15 -1.48
N VAL A 116 28.75 -3.98 -1.38
CA VAL A 116 27.90 -4.83 -0.53
C VAL A 116 27.67 -6.16 -1.24
N SER A 117 28.10 -7.25 -0.61
CA SER A 117 27.90 -8.61 -1.12
C SER A 117 26.68 -9.31 -0.52
N HIS A 118 26.21 -8.88 0.65
CA HIS A 118 25.08 -9.46 1.36
C HIS A 118 24.37 -8.42 2.23
N ILE A 119 23.07 -8.60 2.43
CA ILE A 119 22.26 -7.82 3.35
C ILE A 119 21.84 -8.76 4.47
N LYS A 120 22.36 -8.54 5.68
CA LYS A 120 22.16 -9.42 6.84
C LYS A 120 20.68 -9.80 7.09
N PRO A 121 19.70 -8.88 7.02
CA PRO A 121 18.28 -9.24 7.08
C PRO A 121 17.79 -10.28 6.06
N TRP A 122 18.51 -10.50 4.96
CA TRP A 122 18.17 -11.49 3.96
C TRP A 122 18.74 -12.89 4.24
N GLU A 123 19.71 -13.02 5.16
CA GLU A 123 20.42 -14.28 5.43
C GLU A 123 19.55 -15.34 6.13
N ASN A 124 18.56 -14.92 6.91
CA ASN A 124 17.65 -15.83 7.64
C ASN A 124 16.33 -16.06 6.91
N ILE A 125 16.23 -15.65 5.63
CA ILE A 125 15.03 -15.95 4.84
C ILE A 125 15.13 -17.41 4.42
N THR A 126 14.49 -18.30 5.17
CA THR A 126 14.15 -19.63 4.67
C THR A 126 13.20 -19.41 3.49
N LEU A 127 13.75 -19.42 2.27
CA LEU A 127 12.96 -19.60 1.08
C LEU A 127 12.43 -21.04 1.17
N ASN A 128 11.29 -21.22 1.82
CA ASN A 128 10.53 -22.47 1.74
C ASN A 128 10.03 -22.57 0.30
N LEU A 129 10.92 -22.95 -0.62
CA LEU A 129 10.52 -23.54 -1.88
C LEU A 129 9.79 -24.83 -1.49
N PRO A 130 8.50 -24.99 -1.79
CA PRO A 130 7.82 -26.24 -1.49
C PRO A 130 8.58 -27.36 -2.20
N GLU A 131 8.96 -28.40 -1.46
CA GLU A 131 9.36 -29.66 -2.10
C GLU A 131 8.16 -30.11 -2.96
N PRO A 132 8.39 -30.52 -4.22
CA PRO A 132 7.31 -30.97 -5.07
C PRO A 132 6.66 -32.19 -4.41
N ASP A 133 5.37 -32.06 -4.09
CA ASP A 133 4.54 -33.17 -3.63
C ASP A 133 4.60 -34.30 -4.68
N PRO A 134 5.11 -35.49 -4.33
CA PRO A 134 5.27 -36.59 -5.29
C PRO A 134 3.94 -37.17 -5.78
N GLU A 135 2.80 -36.76 -5.23
CA GLU A 135 1.47 -37.24 -5.64
C GLU A 135 0.75 -36.32 -6.66
N ASP A 136 1.24 -35.11 -6.94
CA ASP A 136 0.66 -34.22 -7.96
C ASP A 136 1.12 -34.62 -9.37
N THR A 137 0.40 -35.56 -9.97
CA THR A 137 0.56 -36.06 -11.34
C THR A 137 -0.27 -35.28 -12.38
N ASP A 138 -0.68 -34.04 -12.07
CA ASP A 138 -1.35 -33.18 -13.05
C ASP A 138 -0.34 -32.27 -13.76
N GLU A 139 0.16 -32.75 -14.90
CA GLU A 139 1.13 -32.06 -15.77
C GLU A 139 0.61 -30.74 -16.37
N SER A 140 -0.63 -30.32 -16.10
CA SER A 140 -1.24 -29.12 -16.68
C SER A 140 -1.31 -27.91 -15.75
N ALA A 141 -1.11 -28.09 -14.45
CA ALA A 141 -0.99 -26.99 -13.49
C ALA A 141 0.47 -26.83 -13.12
N GLN A 142 1.20 -26.00 -13.87
CA GLN A 142 2.43 -25.42 -13.33
C GLN A 142 2.06 -24.84 -11.96
N LYS A 143 2.63 -25.39 -10.87
CA LYS A 143 2.58 -24.82 -9.53
C LYS A 143 3.32 -23.48 -9.58
N GLU A 144 2.71 -22.47 -10.22
CA GLU A 144 3.17 -21.11 -10.18
C GLU A 144 3.14 -20.69 -8.71
N ASP A 145 4.33 -20.37 -8.21
CA ASP A 145 4.60 -20.06 -6.82
C ASP A 145 3.63 -18.96 -6.33
N ARG A 146 2.64 -19.35 -5.52
CA ARG A 146 1.54 -18.47 -5.06
C ARG A 146 2.02 -17.22 -4.31
N ASP A 147 3.27 -17.22 -3.86
CA ASP A 147 3.89 -16.07 -3.20
C ASP A 147 4.11 -14.86 -4.13
N TRP A 148 4.12 -15.07 -5.45
CA TRP A 148 4.28 -14.00 -6.46
C TRP A 148 2.96 -13.38 -6.90
N TRP A 149 1.85 -14.02 -6.55
CA TRP A 149 0.55 -13.64 -7.05
C TRP A 149 0.07 -12.36 -6.37
N LEU A 150 -0.07 -11.30 -7.17
CA LEU A 150 -0.76 -10.09 -6.76
C LEU A 150 -2.27 -10.24 -7.01
N PRO A 151 -3.11 -9.54 -6.24
CA PRO A 151 -4.57 -9.53 -6.40
C PRO A 151 -5.13 -9.41 -7.82
N ASN A 152 -4.36 -8.83 -8.74
CA ASN A 152 -4.74 -8.53 -10.11
C ASN A 152 -3.94 -9.35 -11.15
N ASP A 153 -3.30 -10.44 -10.74
CA ASP A 153 -2.54 -11.32 -11.63
C ASP A 153 -3.33 -12.43 -12.36
N PRO A 154 -4.44 -13.03 -11.85
CA PRO A 154 -5.14 -14.05 -12.61
C PRO A 154 -5.89 -13.44 -13.79
N SER A 155 -5.94 -14.22 -14.86
CA SER A 155 -6.80 -13.99 -16.01
C SER A 155 -8.27 -13.92 -15.59
N GLY A 156 -9.03 -12.99 -16.18
CA GLY A 156 -10.46 -12.79 -15.93
C GLY A 156 -10.81 -11.73 -14.88
N LEU A 157 -9.84 -11.26 -14.09
CA LEU A 157 -10.06 -10.13 -13.18
C LEU A 157 -9.95 -8.75 -13.86
N ASP A 158 -9.53 -8.69 -15.13
CA ASP A 158 -9.43 -7.45 -15.91
C ASP A 158 -10.79 -6.73 -16.04
N GLY A 159 -11.91 -7.47 -15.93
CA GLY A 159 -13.25 -6.90 -15.88
C GLY A 159 -13.57 -6.12 -14.59
N PHE A 160 -12.93 -6.50 -13.48
CA PHE A 160 -13.08 -5.81 -12.18
C PHE A 160 -12.03 -4.71 -11.98
N PHE A 161 -10.87 -4.87 -12.62
CA PHE A 161 -9.71 -3.98 -12.54
C PHE A 161 -9.37 -3.43 -13.93
N LYS A 162 -10.15 -2.46 -14.41
CA LYS A 162 -9.82 -1.76 -15.65
C LYS A 162 -8.53 -0.95 -15.49
N ASP A 163 -7.56 -1.21 -16.36
CA ASP A 163 -6.31 -0.46 -16.50
C ASP A 163 -6.44 0.60 -17.61
N ASP A 164 -7.53 1.37 -17.59
CA ASP A 164 -7.89 2.30 -18.68
C ASP A 164 -6.80 3.36 -18.93
N ASP A 165 -6.07 3.73 -17.89
CA ASP A 165 -4.97 4.71 -17.94
C ASP A 165 -3.60 4.06 -18.23
N GLY A 166 -3.52 2.73 -18.34
CA GLY A 166 -2.27 2.00 -18.59
C GLY A 166 -1.27 2.02 -17.43
N TRP A 167 -1.67 2.35 -16.20
CA TRP A 167 -0.78 2.39 -15.03
C TRP A 167 -0.12 1.04 -14.75
N LYS A 168 -0.88 -0.06 -14.85
CA LYS A 168 -0.36 -1.41 -14.64
C LYS A 168 0.41 -1.85 -15.87
N SER A 169 -0.21 -1.88 -17.04
CA SER A 169 0.37 -2.41 -18.28
C SER A 169 1.62 -1.65 -18.73
N GLY A 170 1.68 -0.34 -18.50
CA GLY A 170 2.84 0.50 -18.77
C GLY A 170 3.92 0.49 -17.69
N SER A 171 3.66 -0.10 -16.52
CA SER A 171 4.65 -0.15 -15.45
C SER A 171 5.73 -1.22 -15.71
N PRO A 172 7.03 -0.88 -15.55
CA PRO A 172 8.11 -1.86 -15.67
C PRO A 172 8.00 -2.97 -14.60
N TRP A 173 7.31 -2.70 -13.49
CA TRP A 173 7.10 -3.64 -12.40
C TRP A 173 6.02 -4.68 -12.68
N ASN A 174 5.17 -4.46 -13.68
CA ASN A 174 4.04 -5.35 -13.95
C ASN A 174 4.48 -6.77 -14.30
N LYS A 175 5.56 -6.91 -15.07
CA LYS A 175 6.13 -8.22 -15.44
C LYS A 175 7.48 -8.49 -14.76
N TRP A 176 7.95 -7.57 -13.91
CA TRP A 176 9.22 -7.74 -13.22
C TRP A 176 9.21 -9.01 -12.36
N ARG A 177 10.36 -9.68 -12.32
CA ARG A 177 10.64 -10.84 -11.49
C ARG A 177 12.00 -10.65 -10.84
N ALA A 178 12.15 -11.10 -9.61
CA ALA A 178 13.43 -11.00 -8.93
C ALA A 178 14.44 -11.93 -9.60
N SER A 179 15.68 -11.45 -9.70
CA SER A 179 16.81 -12.23 -10.17
C SER A 179 17.70 -12.56 -8.97
N PRO A 180 17.92 -13.85 -8.63
CA PRO A 180 18.87 -14.23 -7.60
C PRO A 180 20.31 -13.80 -7.90
N SER A 181 20.69 -13.72 -9.18
CA SER A 181 22.03 -13.31 -9.62
C SER A 181 22.20 -11.79 -9.67
N GLU A 182 21.11 -11.04 -9.80
CA GLU A 182 21.12 -9.57 -9.83
C GLU A 182 20.02 -9.02 -8.92
N PRO A 183 20.15 -9.19 -7.58
CA PRO A 183 19.12 -8.73 -6.66
C PRO A 183 19.05 -7.20 -6.63
N PHE A 184 17.84 -6.69 -6.50
CA PHE A 184 17.58 -5.27 -6.27
C PHE A 184 17.32 -5.02 -4.79
N VAL A 185 17.92 -3.95 -4.27
CA VAL A 185 17.48 -3.32 -3.03
C VAL A 185 16.30 -2.43 -3.40
N CYS A 186 15.15 -2.70 -2.79
CA CYS A 186 13.92 -1.96 -3.01
C CYS A 186 13.47 -1.34 -1.69
N VAL A 187 13.35 -0.02 -1.65
CA VAL A 187 12.97 0.72 -0.44
C VAL A 187 11.80 1.66 -0.72
N LEU A 188 10.89 1.75 0.25
CA LEU A 188 9.80 2.71 0.27
C LEU A 188 10.02 3.64 1.47
N VAL A 189 10.01 4.94 1.21
CA VAL A 189 10.26 5.97 2.22
C VAL A 189 8.93 6.61 2.61
N LEU A 190 8.55 6.47 3.88
CA LEU A 190 7.29 6.95 4.44
C LEU A 190 7.54 7.87 5.63
N GLU A 191 6.56 8.71 5.97
CA GLU A 191 6.45 9.33 7.29
C GLU A 191 6.35 8.24 8.35
N LYS A 192 7.15 8.38 9.42
CA LYS A 192 7.06 7.50 10.58
C LYS A 192 5.82 7.84 11.40
N LEU A 193 5.01 6.83 11.63
CA LEU A 193 3.81 6.92 12.45
C LEU A 193 4.07 6.36 13.87
N GLY A 194 3.05 6.42 14.72
CA GLY A 194 3.11 5.91 16.09
C GLY A 194 2.94 4.39 16.19
N LYS A 195 2.31 3.94 17.28
CA LYS A 195 2.08 2.51 17.53
C LYS A 195 0.89 1.98 16.73
N PHE A 196 0.91 0.68 16.45
CA PHE A 196 -0.23 -0.05 15.90
C PHE A 196 -1.44 0.04 16.84
N TYR A 197 -2.63 -0.02 16.27
CA TYR A 197 -3.86 -0.20 17.03
C TYR A 197 -3.83 -1.57 17.70
N ILE A 198 -4.25 -1.62 18.97
CA ILE A 198 -4.39 -2.85 19.74
C ILE A 198 -5.81 -2.80 20.28
N SER A 199 -6.66 -3.74 19.88
CA SER A 199 -8.02 -3.78 20.40
C SER A 199 -8.01 -4.11 21.89
N PRO A 200 -8.77 -3.36 22.70
CA PRO A 200 -9.02 -3.68 24.10
C PRO A 200 -9.62 -5.06 24.37
N GLN A 201 -10.20 -5.76 23.39
CA GLN A 201 -10.86 -7.06 23.59
C GLN A 201 -9.93 -8.22 23.99
N GLU A 202 -8.61 -8.05 23.98
CA GLU A 202 -7.71 -8.97 24.70
C GLU A 202 -7.84 -8.86 26.23
N TYR A 203 -8.48 -7.80 26.76
CA TYR A 203 -8.84 -7.65 28.17
C TYR A 203 -10.28 -8.10 28.45
N ILE A 204 -10.36 -9.19 29.20
CA ILE A 204 -11.53 -9.91 29.72
C ILE A 204 -12.69 -8.99 30.13
N GLY A 205 -13.83 -9.09 29.42
CA GLY A 205 -15.14 -8.64 29.89
C GLY A 205 -16.06 -8.20 28.75
N ASN A 206 -17.27 -8.78 28.67
CA ASN A 206 -18.28 -8.49 27.64
C ASN A 206 -18.90 -7.07 27.70
N LYS A 207 -18.13 -6.05 28.07
CA LYS A 207 -18.57 -4.65 28.03
C LYS A 207 -17.83 -3.97 26.89
N VAL A 208 -18.60 -3.50 25.91
CA VAL A 208 -18.10 -2.56 24.90
C VAL A 208 -17.62 -1.32 25.65
N ASP A 209 -16.32 -1.06 25.62
CA ASP A 209 -15.74 0.16 26.16
C ASP A 209 -16.16 1.32 25.24
N GLU A 210 -16.83 2.34 25.77
CA GLU A 210 -17.20 3.54 25.01
C GLU A 210 -15.98 4.17 24.33
N ARG A 211 -14.80 4.03 24.95
CA ARG A 211 -13.54 4.49 24.37
C ARG A 211 -13.13 3.70 23.13
N GLU A 212 -13.30 2.37 23.15
CA GLU A 212 -13.01 1.51 22.00
C GLU A 212 -13.92 1.88 20.83
N GLU A 213 -15.21 2.09 21.08
CA GLU A 213 -16.16 2.47 20.03
C GLU A 213 -15.81 3.83 19.39
N VAL A 214 -15.30 4.79 20.17
CA VAL A 214 -14.78 6.05 19.64
C VAL A 214 -13.57 5.83 18.72
N GLU A 215 -12.62 4.98 19.11
CA GLU A 215 -11.45 4.66 18.28
C GLU A 215 -11.84 3.89 17.01
N LEU A 216 -12.73 2.91 17.11
CA LEU A 216 -13.24 2.16 15.96
C LEU A 216 -14.02 3.06 15.00
N ASN A 217 -14.81 4.01 15.50
CA ASN A 217 -15.49 4.98 14.64
C ASN A 217 -14.50 5.89 13.90
N ASP A 218 -13.40 6.30 14.55
CA ASP A 218 -12.34 7.01 13.85
C ASP A 218 -11.71 6.18 12.72
N ILE A 219 -11.41 4.91 12.99
CA ILE A 219 -10.86 3.98 11.99
C ILE A 219 -11.85 3.77 10.83
N ARG A 220 -13.15 3.63 11.12
CA ARG A 220 -14.21 3.50 10.12
C ARG A 220 -14.27 4.72 9.19
N ASP A 221 -14.11 5.92 9.74
CA ASP A 221 -14.06 7.16 8.97
C ASP A 221 -12.83 7.21 8.04
N VAL A 222 -11.66 6.81 8.54
CA VAL A 222 -10.41 6.69 7.75
C VAL A 222 -10.56 5.67 6.61
N VAL A 223 -11.16 4.51 6.87
CA VAL A 223 -11.42 3.49 5.85
C VAL A 223 -12.43 3.98 4.83
N ARG A 224 -13.48 4.70 5.25
CA ARG A 224 -14.47 5.29 4.35
C ARG A 224 -13.83 6.33 3.44
N ASP A 225 -12.94 7.15 3.97
CA ASP A 225 -12.15 8.10 3.19
C ASP A 225 -11.35 7.39 2.11
N VAL A 226 -10.50 6.41 2.45
CA VAL A 226 -9.76 5.64 1.43
C VAL A 226 -10.70 5.02 0.40
N SER A 227 -11.83 4.46 0.83
CA SER A 227 -12.81 3.85 -0.07
C SER A 227 -13.49 4.86 -1.02
N SER A 228 -13.59 6.12 -0.64
CA SER A 228 -14.13 7.19 -1.51
C SER A 228 -13.28 7.41 -2.76
N THR A 229 -11.98 7.08 -2.71
CA THR A 229 -11.06 7.11 -3.87
C THR A 229 -11.17 5.86 -4.76
N ARG A 230 -12.12 4.96 -4.46
CA ARG A 230 -12.29 3.64 -5.08
C ARG A 230 -11.12 2.69 -4.81
N ILE A 231 -10.36 2.94 -3.75
CA ILE A 231 -9.29 2.05 -3.29
C ILE A 231 -9.82 1.19 -2.15
N LEU A 232 -9.70 -0.12 -2.33
CA LEU A 232 -9.93 -1.12 -1.31
C LEU A 232 -8.58 -1.55 -0.72
N HIS A 233 -8.37 -1.36 0.57
CA HIS A 233 -7.16 -1.76 1.26
C HIS A 233 -6.99 -3.29 1.32
N ARG A 234 -8.11 -4.02 1.49
CA ARG A 234 -8.18 -5.49 1.58
C ARG A 234 -7.43 -6.15 2.74
N ASP A 235 -6.69 -5.40 3.55
CA ASP A 235 -5.96 -5.91 4.71
C ASP A 235 -6.10 -4.97 5.92
N LEU A 236 -7.28 -4.99 6.53
CA LEU A 236 -7.62 -4.12 7.67
C LEU A 236 -7.32 -4.77 9.02
N ARG A 237 -6.29 -5.64 9.07
CA ARG A 237 -5.75 -6.15 10.32
C ARG A 237 -5.24 -4.99 11.16
N TYR A 238 -5.35 -5.09 12.49
CA TYR A 238 -4.96 -4.00 13.40
C TYR A 238 -3.48 -3.59 13.29
N CYS A 239 -2.60 -4.48 12.84
CA CYS A 239 -1.20 -4.15 12.53
C CYS A 239 -1.02 -3.17 11.35
N ASN A 240 -2.07 -2.93 10.56
CA ASN A 240 -2.05 -1.99 9.43
C ASN A 240 -2.76 -0.66 9.77
N ILE A 241 -3.23 -0.51 11.01
CA ILE A 241 -3.83 0.71 11.54
C ILE A 241 -2.85 1.30 12.54
N VAL A 242 -2.34 2.50 12.27
CA VAL A 242 -1.23 3.09 13.04
C VAL A 242 -1.58 4.49 13.52
N ARG A 243 -1.14 4.81 14.73
CA ARG A 243 -1.41 6.10 15.37
C ARG A 243 -0.84 7.26 14.54
N ALA A 244 -1.67 8.26 14.26
CA ALA A 244 -1.25 9.50 13.62
C ALA A 244 -0.32 10.31 14.56
N PRO A 245 0.81 10.84 14.06
CA PRO A 245 1.76 11.60 14.86
C PRO A 245 1.41 13.09 14.98
N ASN A 246 0.49 13.60 14.15
CA ASN A 246 0.12 15.01 14.09
C ASN A 246 -1.40 15.19 13.98
N ASP A 247 -1.85 16.39 14.33
CA ASP A 247 -3.28 16.76 14.38
C ASP A 247 -3.75 17.44 13.08
N VAL A 248 -3.31 16.94 11.92
CA VAL A 248 -3.79 17.47 10.63
C VAL A 248 -5.28 17.21 10.49
N ILE A 249 -6.04 18.29 10.28
CA ILE A 249 -7.50 18.24 10.19
C ILE A 249 -7.93 17.63 8.85
N CYS A 250 -8.72 16.57 8.91
CA CYS A 250 -9.40 16.03 7.74
C CYS A 250 -10.53 16.98 7.31
N SER A 251 -10.49 17.47 6.08
CA SER A 251 -11.50 18.37 5.53
C SER A 251 -12.89 17.73 5.43
N ARG A 252 -12.97 16.39 5.34
CA ARG A 252 -14.22 15.64 5.23
C ARG A 252 -14.93 15.47 6.58
N HIS A 253 -14.17 15.37 7.67
CA HIS A 253 -14.71 15.10 9.00
C HIS A 253 -14.59 16.29 9.97
N GLY A 254 -13.86 17.34 9.60
CA GLY A 254 -13.66 18.54 10.43
C GLY A 254 -12.82 18.32 11.69
N ARG A 255 -12.10 17.18 11.77
CA ARG A 255 -11.28 16.79 12.92
C ARG A 255 -10.02 16.05 12.45
N ALA A 256 -8.99 16.02 13.30
CA ALA A 256 -7.84 15.17 13.06
C ALA A 256 -8.19 13.70 13.32
N HIS A 257 -7.85 12.83 12.38
CA HIS A 257 -7.90 11.39 12.62
C HIS A 257 -6.79 11.00 13.58
N GLN A 258 -7.11 10.11 14.51
CA GLN A 258 -6.15 9.55 15.47
C GLN A 258 -5.40 8.37 14.85
N TRP A 259 -5.95 7.77 13.79
CA TRP A 259 -5.41 6.59 13.12
C TRP A 259 -5.19 6.83 11.61
N ARG A 260 -4.26 6.08 11.04
CA ARG A 260 -3.95 6.04 9.61
C ARG A 260 -3.77 4.61 9.14
N LEU A 261 -3.95 4.39 7.84
CA LEU A 261 -3.74 3.10 7.19
C LEU A 261 -2.36 3.01 6.53
N ILE A 262 -1.76 1.83 6.59
CA ILE A 262 -0.49 1.46 5.96
C ILE A 262 -0.60 0.08 5.32
N ASP A 263 0.39 -0.32 4.51
CA ASP A 263 0.50 -1.67 3.93
C ASP A 263 -0.57 -1.95 2.86
N PHE A 264 -0.52 -1.17 1.79
CA PHE A 264 -1.40 -1.29 0.61
C PHE A 264 -0.92 -2.34 -0.40
N ASP A 265 -0.10 -3.31 0.02
CA ASP A 265 0.55 -4.28 -0.87
C ASP A 265 -0.46 -5.19 -1.61
N ILE A 266 -1.56 -5.54 -0.93
CA ILE A 266 -2.68 -6.29 -1.50
C ILE A 266 -3.92 -5.44 -1.78
N ALA A 267 -3.79 -4.11 -1.74
CA ALA A 267 -4.89 -3.21 -2.05
C ALA A 267 -5.35 -3.37 -3.50
N ALA A 268 -6.52 -2.82 -3.83
CA ALA A 268 -7.24 -2.99 -5.09
C ALA A 268 -7.92 -1.67 -5.45
N LYS A 269 -7.84 -1.23 -6.71
CA LYS A 269 -8.58 -0.05 -7.19
C LYS A 269 -9.78 -0.54 -7.99
N VAL A 270 -11.00 -0.31 -7.52
CA VAL A 270 -12.21 -0.80 -8.17
C VAL A 270 -12.72 0.17 -9.22
N TYR A 271 -13.14 -0.36 -10.36
CA TYR A 271 -13.92 0.38 -11.33
C TYR A 271 -15.41 0.31 -10.93
N ILE A 272 -16.05 1.46 -10.79
CA ILE A 272 -17.50 1.53 -10.57
C ILE A 272 -18.11 2.07 -11.85
N SER A 273 -18.93 1.25 -12.51
CA SER A 273 -19.69 1.69 -13.68
C SER A 273 -20.62 2.84 -13.28
N PRO A 274 -20.73 3.91 -14.11
CA PRO A 274 -21.71 4.97 -13.91
C PRO A 274 -23.16 4.46 -13.80
N GLU A 275 -23.42 3.27 -14.33
CA GLU A 275 -24.76 2.67 -14.44
C GLU A 275 -25.26 2.06 -13.13
N THR A 276 -24.38 1.86 -12.14
CA THR A 276 -24.77 1.26 -10.85
C THR A 276 -24.24 2.04 -9.64
N PRO A 277 -24.87 3.17 -9.27
CA PRO A 277 -24.52 3.94 -8.06
C PRO A 277 -24.56 3.12 -6.76
N VAL A 278 -25.36 2.05 -6.74
CA VAL A 278 -25.47 1.12 -5.60
C VAL A 278 -24.15 0.39 -5.34
N ASP A 279 -23.39 0.06 -6.39
CA ASP A 279 -22.09 -0.62 -6.27
C ASP A 279 -21.04 0.30 -5.67
N SER A 280 -21.12 1.60 -5.93
CA SER A 280 -20.25 2.60 -5.27
C SER A 280 -20.45 2.61 -3.76
N LYS A 281 -21.72 2.70 -3.34
CA LYS A 281 -22.06 2.76 -1.92
C LYS A 281 -21.74 1.45 -1.23
N TYR A 282 -22.01 0.32 -1.90
CA TYR A 282 -21.66 -0.99 -1.39
C TYR A 282 -20.14 -1.17 -1.24
N ALA A 283 -19.35 -0.81 -2.26
CA ALA A 283 -17.89 -0.89 -2.20
C ALA A 283 -17.29 0.02 -1.11
N GLN A 284 -17.87 1.22 -0.92
CA GLN A 284 -17.49 2.14 0.15
C GLN A 284 -17.80 1.59 1.55
N ASP A 285 -18.98 0.99 1.73
CA ASP A 285 -19.42 0.52 3.04
C ASP A 285 -18.91 -0.89 3.39
N ALA A 286 -18.56 -1.72 2.39
CA ALA A 286 -18.17 -3.12 2.61
C ALA A 286 -16.93 -3.27 3.49
N GLN A 287 -15.91 -2.42 3.29
CA GLN A 287 -14.69 -2.44 4.10
C GLN A 287 -14.90 -1.88 5.51
N VAL A 288 -15.84 -0.95 5.67
CA VAL A 288 -16.14 -0.35 6.97
C VAL A 288 -16.77 -1.39 7.91
N ARG A 289 -17.60 -2.30 7.36
CA ARG A 289 -18.33 -3.32 8.13
C ARG A 289 -17.43 -4.35 8.82
N VAL A 290 -16.20 -4.56 8.35
CA VAL A 290 -15.27 -5.52 8.96
C VAL A 290 -14.44 -4.91 10.10
N ILE A 291 -14.55 -3.60 10.34
CA ILE A 291 -13.83 -2.93 11.43
C ILE A 291 -14.55 -3.19 12.77
N GLY A 292 -13.82 -3.82 13.69
CA GLY A 292 -14.33 -4.19 15.02
C GLY A 292 -15.05 -5.54 15.07
N THR A 293 -15.05 -6.33 14.00
CA THR A 293 -15.56 -7.71 14.04
C THR A 293 -14.46 -8.68 14.45
N SER A 294 -14.79 -9.74 15.20
CA SER A 294 -13.84 -10.74 15.73
C SER A 294 -13.03 -11.49 14.65
N SER A 295 -13.37 -11.29 13.38
CA SER A 295 -12.70 -11.82 12.19
C SER A 295 -11.57 -10.94 11.64
N SER A 296 -11.24 -9.81 12.29
CA SER A 296 -10.11 -8.95 11.89
C SER A 296 -8.74 -9.64 11.95
N GLY A 297 -8.65 -10.87 12.47
CA GLY A 297 -7.46 -11.74 12.41
C GLY A 297 -7.45 -12.80 11.30
N ALA A 298 -8.56 -13.04 10.60
CA ALA A 298 -8.70 -14.18 9.68
C ALA A 298 -9.59 -13.87 8.47
N MET A 299 -9.18 -12.95 7.59
CA MET A 299 -9.84 -12.73 6.30
C MET A 299 -8.86 -12.91 5.13
N ARG A 300 -8.19 -14.07 5.09
CA ARG A 300 -7.55 -14.55 3.84
C ARG A 300 -8.56 -15.20 2.87
N GLY A 301 -9.78 -15.51 3.32
CA GLY A 301 -10.73 -16.35 2.58
C GLY A 301 -11.99 -15.69 2.04
N GLU A 302 -12.63 -14.74 2.75
CA GLU A 302 -14.01 -14.36 2.39
C GLU A 302 -14.14 -13.19 1.41
N LEU A 303 -13.08 -12.39 1.18
CA LEU A 303 -13.04 -11.48 0.02
C LEU A 303 -12.65 -12.21 -1.29
N LEU A 304 -12.27 -13.49 -1.19
CA LEU A 304 -12.02 -14.41 -2.32
C LEU A 304 -13.09 -15.51 -2.41
N GLY A 305 -14.09 -15.51 -1.51
CA GLY A 305 -15.22 -16.42 -1.49
C GLY A 305 -16.38 -16.03 -2.40
N PHE A 306 -16.11 -15.38 -3.54
CA PHE A 306 -17.06 -15.35 -4.66
C PHE A 306 -16.86 -16.62 -5.49
N THR A 307 -17.02 -17.78 -4.86
CA THR A 307 -17.34 -19.01 -5.59
C THR A 307 -18.76 -18.87 -6.12
N SER A 308 -18.99 -19.32 -7.35
CA SER A 308 -20.18 -19.09 -8.18
C SER A 308 -21.52 -19.61 -7.65
N GLU A 309 -21.66 -19.94 -6.37
CA GLU A 309 -22.85 -20.56 -5.79
C GLU A 309 -23.09 -20.04 -4.38
N ALA A 310 -23.82 -18.92 -4.26
CA ALA A 310 -24.66 -18.51 -3.12
C ALA A 310 -25.02 -17.01 -3.10
N VAL A 311 -24.81 -16.25 -4.19
CA VAL A 311 -25.37 -14.90 -4.32
C VAL A 311 -26.76 -15.02 -4.96
N PRO A 312 -27.87 -14.60 -4.29
CA PRO A 312 -29.16 -14.49 -4.96
C PRO A 312 -29.02 -13.51 -6.14
N PRO A 313 -29.67 -13.78 -7.28
CA PRO A 313 -29.28 -13.23 -8.57
C PRO A 313 -29.20 -11.71 -8.53
N LEU A 314 -27.99 -11.18 -8.78
CA LEU A 314 -27.81 -9.82 -9.26
C LEU A 314 -28.71 -9.66 -10.49
N HIS A 315 -29.67 -8.74 -10.42
CA HIS A 315 -30.41 -8.27 -11.59
C HIS A 315 -29.46 -7.45 -12.48
N ALA A 316 -28.53 -8.11 -13.13
CA ALA A 316 -27.91 -7.62 -14.35
C ALA A 316 -28.91 -7.89 -15.48
N GLN A 317 -29.65 -6.87 -15.90
CA GLN A 317 -30.43 -6.96 -17.13
C GLN A 317 -29.47 -6.89 -18.32
N LEU A 318 -29.40 -7.99 -19.07
CA LEU A 318 -28.89 -8.05 -20.43
C LEU A 318 -29.77 -7.16 -21.33
N LEU A 319 -29.18 -6.12 -21.92
CA LEU A 319 -29.30 -5.71 -23.32
C LEU A 319 -28.12 -4.79 -23.68
#